data_AF-A0A662IFF3-F1
#
_entry.id   AF-A0A662IFF3-F1
#
_cell.length_a   1.000
_cell.length_b   1.000
_cell.length_c   1.000
_cell.angle_alpha   90.00
_cell.angle_beta   90.00
_cell.angle_gamma   90.00
#
_symmetry.space_group_name_H-M   'P 1'
#
loop_
_entity.id
_entity.type
_entity.pdbx_description
1 polymer ?
#
loop_
_entity_poly.entity_id
_entity_poly.type
_entity_poly.pdbx_seq_one_letter_code
_entity_poly.pdbx_strand_id
1 'polypeptide(L)'
;MIVQVEIWDPHDFWDWGGDGPWSRSPWNPSMNVNYRAGGTILREGWPHHPSHRPNPFFLAPEKGDAVLLEYQERFVARVLEETLEFPNVLYCIDNEARASPEWSLHWARFMRERAKEAGVELQLAEMWDPWDLRHELHRVTYEHPELFTFVEASQNNWSSGRVHYDRLIWLRGVLERSGRPRPMNNVKIYGAPRPREPAIPALNVDRFWRCIFAGCANARFHRPPTGIGLSPLSQAVIRAARTFASSFDIFSSEPRPDLVESPREAYCLAKPGEAYALYLPSGGRVRLKADCRGSVECLCLNPEGSSFTAREVRRVEEEVQLRAPSEATWLALVLPRA
;
A
#
# COMPACT_ATOMS: atom_id res chain seq x y z
N MET A 1 -9.68 14.63 5.44
CA MET A 1 -9.77 13.44 4.58
C MET A 1 -8.56 13.46 3.67
N ILE A 2 -7.81 12.36 3.53
CA ILE A 2 -6.68 12.29 2.58
C ILE A 2 -7.21 11.73 1.27
N VAL A 3 -6.81 12.30 0.14
CA VAL A 3 -7.15 11.84 -1.21
C VAL A 3 -5.86 11.46 -1.93
N GLN A 4 -5.86 10.33 -2.61
CA GLN A 4 -4.77 9.95 -3.51
C GLN A 4 -5.28 9.97 -4.95
N VAL A 5 -4.61 10.73 -5.80
CA VAL A 5 -4.88 10.82 -7.24
C VAL A 5 -3.88 9.94 -7.97
N GLU A 6 -4.38 8.91 -8.65
CA GLU A 6 -3.64 8.13 -9.64
C GLU A 6 -3.79 8.87 -10.98
N ILE A 7 -2.69 9.36 -11.57
CA ILE A 7 -2.76 10.23 -12.77
C ILE A 7 -3.19 9.42 -14.00
N TRP A 8 -2.63 8.22 -14.16
CA TRP A 8 -2.89 7.35 -15.30
C TRP A 8 -3.31 5.95 -14.87
N ASP A 9 -4.28 5.37 -15.58
CA ASP A 9 -4.66 3.97 -15.42
C ASP A 9 -4.43 3.18 -16.71
N PRO A 10 -3.35 2.39 -16.82
CA PRO A 10 -3.08 1.52 -17.95
C PRO A 10 -4.23 0.57 -18.34
N HIS A 11 -5.13 0.25 -17.42
CA HIS A 11 -6.29 -0.60 -17.71
C HIS A 11 -7.35 0.08 -18.59
N ASP A 12 -7.28 1.40 -18.78
CA ASP A 12 -8.13 2.17 -19.70
C ASP A 12 -7.54 2.26 -21.13
N PHE A 13 -6.31 1.79 -21.34
CA PHE A 13 -5.56 1.96 -22.60
C PHE A 13 -5.39 0.66 -23.39
N TRP A 14 -6.30 -0.29 -23.22
CA TRP A 14 -6.37 -1.49 -24.04
C TRP A 14 -7.81 -1.92 -24.28
N ASP A 15 -8.05 -2.65 -25.37
CA ASP A 15 -9.37 -3.14 -25.72
C ASP A 15 -9.66 -4.46 -25.02
N TRP A 16 -10.69 -4.45 -24.17
CA TRP A 16 -11.19 -5.62 -23.48
C TRP A 16 -12.68 -5.50 -23.20
N GLY A 17 -13.31 -6.65 -22.93
CA GLY A 17 -14.77 -6.73 -22.80
C GLY A 17 -15.49 -6.39 -24.11
N GLY A 18 -16.79 -6.11 -24.01
CA GLY A 18 -17.60 -5.71 -25.18
C GLY A 18 -17.46 -4.23 -25.56
N ASP A 19 -16.94 -3.41 -24.65
CA ASP A 19 -16.94 -1.95 -24.79
C ASP A 19 -15.66 -1.36 -25.40
N GLY A 20 -14.54 -2.09 -25.37
CA GLY A 20 -13.25 -1.67 -25.93
C GLY A 20 -12.80 -0.28 -25.45
N PRO A 21 -12.32 -0.13 -24.19
CA PRO A 21 -11.99 1.18 -23.63
C PRO A 21 -11.05 2.01 -24.50
N TRP A 22 -10.02 1.38 -25.07
CA TRP A 22 -9.08 2.06 -25.94
C TRP A 22 -9.72 2.57 -27.23
N SER A 23 -10.56 1.76 -27.88
CA SER A 23 -11.25 2.14 -29.13
C SER A 23 -12.15 3.38 -28.99
N ARG A 24 -12.56 3.71 -27.76
CA ARG A 24 -13.41 4.87 -27.43
C ARG A 24 -12.66 6.00 -26.71
N SER A 25 -11.39 5.80 -26.42
CA SER A 25 -10.57 6.75 -25.67
C SER A 25 -10.32 8.00 -26.50
N PRO A 26 -10.42 9.23 -25.94
CA PRO A 26 -10.03 10.44 -26.65
C PRO A 26 -8.53 10.49 -26.95
N TRP A 27 -7.72 9.64 -26.31
CA TRP A 27 -6.30 9.48 -26.63
C TRP A 27 -6.05 8.62 -27.88
N ASN A 28 -7.04 7.83 -28.31
CA ASN A 28 -6.93 7.00 -29.49
C ASN A 28 -6.88 7.86 -30.76
N PRO A 29 -5.92 7.67 -31.68
CA PRO A 29 -5.82 8.47 -32.90
C PRO A 29 -7.08 8.45 -33.80
N SER A 30 -7.92 7.42 -33.72
CA SER A 30 -9.20 7.37 -34.46
C SER A 30 -10.29 8.25 -33.84
N MET A 31 -10.14 8.62 -32.57
CA MET A 31 -11.09 9.40 -31.76
C MET A 31 -10.53 10.76 -31.31
N ASN A 32 -9.31 11.11 -31.74
CA ASN A 32 -8.61 12.31 -31.33
C ASN A 32 -8.70 13.40 -32.42
N VAL A 33 -8.92 14.66 -32.01
CA VAL A 33 -9.03 15.80 -32.94
C VAL A 33 -7.71 16.55 -33.15
N ASN A 34 -6.72 16.31 -32.30
CA ASN A 34 -5.45 17.01 -32.24
C ASN A 34 -4.34 16.32 -33.04
N TYR A 35 -4.37 14.98 -33.11
CA TYR A 35 -3.45 14.17 -33.90
C TYR A 35 -4.17 12.97 -34.52
N ARG A 36 -3.54 12.35 -35.54
CA ARG A 36 -4.07 11.19 -36.26
C ARG A 36 -3.06 10.05 -36.28
N ALA A 37 -3.50 8.88 -36.73
CA ALA A 37 -2.64 7.72 -36.93
C ALA A 37 -1.43 8.08 -37.81
N GLY A 38 -0.23 7.69 -37.36
CA GLY A 38 1.04 8.02 -38.01
C GLY A 38 1.65 9.36 -37.60
N GLY A 39 0.90 10.25 -36.94
CA GLY A 39 1.42 11.47 -36.33
C GLY A 39 1.99 11.30 -34.92
N THR A 40 1.74 10.14 -34.30
CA THR A 40 2.26 9.70 -33.00
C THR A 40 2.59 8.20 -33.06
N ILE A 41 3.22 7.67 -32.01
CA ILE A 41 3.53 6.25 -31.82
C ILE A 41 2.30 5.39 -31.50
N LEU A 42 1.14 6.01 -31.30
CA LEU A 42 -0.10 5.34 -30.93
C LEU A 42 -0.67 4.51 -32.08
N ARG A 43 -1.40 3.46 -31.72
CA ARG A 43 -2.12 2.57 -32.64
C ARG A 43 -3.62 2.69 -32.38
N GLU A 44 -4.42 2.63 -33.44
CA GLU A 44 -5.88 2.74 -33.33
C GLU A 44 -6.52 1.54 -32.62
N GLY A 45 -5.86 0.37 -32.63
CA GLY A 45 -6.26 -0.81 -31.86
C GLY A 45 -5.15 -1.29 -30.95
N TRP A 46 -5.52 -1.73 -29.73
CA TRP A 46 -4.55 -2.24 -28.76
C TRP A 46 -5.12 -3.39 -27.93
N PRO A 47 -5.01 -4.66 -28.39
CA PRO A 47 -5.63 -5.81 -27.74
C PRO A 47 -4.76 -6.44 -26.64
N HIS A 48 -3.77 -5.71 -26.12
CA HIS A 48 -2.79 -6.25 -25.18
C HIS A 48 -3.02 -5.72 -23.77
N HIS A 49 -3.18 -6.64 -22.82
CA HIS A 49 -3.27 -6.30 -21.39
C HIS A 49 -2.00 -5.55 -20.92
N PRO A 50 -2.13 -4.47 -20.13
CA PRO A 50 -1.01 -3.62 -19.73
C PRO A 50 0.09 -4.38 -18.95
N SER A 51 -0.28 -5.33 -18.08
CA SER A 51 0.69 -6.17 -17.36
C SER A 51 1.51 -7.13 -18.28
N HIS A 52 1.11 -7.31 -19.54
CA HIS A 52 1.89 -8.09 -20.51
C HIS A 52 2.63 -7.20 -21.50
N ARG A 53 1.96 -6.15 -21.98
CA ARG A 53 2.53 -5.21 -22.93
C ARG A 53 1.82 -3.85 -22.78
N PRO A 54 2.51 -2.81 -22.29
CA PRO A 54 1.92 -1.49 -22.15
C PRO A 54 1.60 -0.89 -23.52
N ASN A 55 0.52 -0.11 -23.58
CA ASN A 55 0.18 0.70 -24.77
C ASN A 55 1.34 1.68 -25.07
N PRO A 56 1.68 1.96 -26.34
CA PRO A 56 2.69 2.96 -26.71
C PRO A 56 2.46 4.34 -26.05
N PHE A 57 1.24 4.63 -25.62
CA PHE A 57 0.92 5.78 -24.76
C PHE A 57 1.90 5.98 -23.60
N PHE A 58 2.27 4.90 -22.91
CA PHE A 58 3.18 4.91 -21.75
C PHE A 58 4.66 4.91 -22.14
N LEU A 59 4.99 5.06 -23.42
CA LEU A 59 6.36 5.05 -23.94
C LEU A 59 6.75 6.39 -24.59
N ALA A 60 5.89 7.41 -24.52
CA ALA A 60 6.13 8.69 -25.21
C ALA A 60 7.48 9.34 -24.84
N PRO A 61 7.88 9.43 -23.55
CA PRO A 61 9.20 9.98 -23.18
C PRO A 61 10.36 9.14 -23.71
N GLU A 62 10.25 7.81 -23.64
CA GLU A 62 11.29 6.87 -24.10
C GLU A 62 11.46 6.91 -25.62
N LYS A 63 10.36 7.05 -26.37
CA LYS A 63 10.37 7.08 -27.84
C LYS A 63 10.54 8.49 -28.41
N GLY A 64 10.59 9.53 -27.58
CA GLY A 64 10.73 10.91 -28.01
C GLY A 64 9.53 11.41 -28.84
N ASP A 65 8.33 10.90 -28.57
CA ASP A 65 7.11 11.37 -29.24
C ASP A 65 6.64 12.70 -28.64
N ALA A 66 7.25 13.79 -29.11
CA ALA A 66 6.98 15.13 -28.61
C ALA A 66 5.53 15.57 -28.83
N VAL A 67 4.87 15.12 -29.91
CA VAL A 67 3.47 15.48 -30.19
C VAL A 67 2.56 14.88 -29.14
N LEU A 68 2.70 13.58 -28.87
CA LEU A 68 1.92 12.92 -27.82
C LEU A 68 2.23 13.51 -26.44
N LEU A 69 3.52 13.69 -26.14
CA LEU A 69 3.97 14.15 -24.83
C LEU A 69 3.44 15.55 -24.51
N GLU A 70 3.36 16.46 -25.49
CA GLU A 70 2.78 17.79 -25.30
C GLU A 70 1.35 17.72 -24.75
N TYR A 71 0.50 16.86 -25.33
CA TYR A 71 -0.88 16.71 -24.87
C TYR A 71 -0.98 16.02 -23.51
N GLN A 72 -0.12 15.02 -23.26
CA GLN A 72 -0.04 14.37 -21.95
C GLN A 72 0.37 15.37 -20.86
N GLU A 73 1.39 16.17 -21.10
CA GLU A 73 1.88 17.20 -20.16
C GLU A 73 0.81 18.25 -19.89
N ARG A 74 0.07 18.68 -20.91
CA ARG A 74 -1.07 19.61 -20.73
C ARG A 74 -2.17 19.02 -19.86
N PHE A 75 -2.48 17.73 -20.02
CA PHE A 75 -3.44 17.05 -19.16
C PHE A 75 -2.96 17.03 -17.71
N VAL A 76 -1.73 16.60 -17.45
CA VAL A 76 -1.18 16.53 -16.09
C VAL A 76 -1.05 17.91 -15.47
N ALA A 77 -0.60 18.92 -16.22
CA ALA A 77 -0.57 20.30 -15.76
C ALA A 77 -1.95 20.77 -15.33
N ARG A 78 -3.00 20.48 -16.11
CA ARG A 78 -4.37 20.85 -15.74
C ARG A 78 -4.85 20.15 -14.49
N VAL A 79 -4.55 18.86 -14.31
CA VAL A 79 -4.86 18.15 -13.06
C VAL A 79 -4.19 18.84 -11.88
N LEU A 80 -2.91 19.16 -11.99
CA LEU A 80 -2.15 19.83 -10.93
C LEU A 80 -2.67 21.24 -10.62
N GLU A 81 -3.00 22.03 -11.63
CA GLU A 81 -3.63 23.36 -11.46
C GLU A 81 -4.88 23.30 -10.57
N GLU A 82 -5.69 22.26 -10.73
CA GLU A 82 -6.95 22.07 -10.00
C GLU A 82 -6.77 21.41 -8.62
N THR A 83 -5.59 20.86 -8.32
CA THR A 83 -5.43 19.98 -7.15
C THR A 83 -4.28 20.35 -6.21
N LEU A 84 -3.28 21.12 -6.66
CA LEU A 84 -2.08 21.44 -5.88
C LEU A 84 -2.36 22.29 -4.64
N GLU A 85 -3.41 23.12 -4.64
CA GLU A 85 -3.74 23.96 -3.48
C GLU A 85 -4.24 23.16 -2.27
N PHE A 86 -4.68 21.91 -2.47
CA PHE A 86 -5.24 21.08 -1.42
C PHE A 86 -4.13 20.31 -0.68
N PRO A 87 -3.87 20.63 0.62
CA PRO A 87 -2.74 20.04 1.37
C PRO A 87 -2.93 18.56 1.72
N ASN A 88 -4.12 18.03 1.45
CA ASN A 88 -4.53 16.66 1.75
C ASN A 88 -4.57 15.75 0.51
N VAL A 89 -3.95 16.16 -0.60
CA VAL A 89 -3.82 15.39 -1.84
C VAL A 89 -2.44 14.76 -1.95
N LEU A 90 -2.41 13.45 -2.16
CA LEU A 90 -1.24 12.66 -2.53
C LEU A 90 -1.35 12.29 -4.01
N TYR A 91 -0.22 12.15 -4.69
CA TYR A 91 -0.16 11.78 -6.09
C TYR A 91 0.54 10.43 -6.28
N CYS A 92 0.02 9.64 -7.20
CA CYS A 92 0.63 8.43 -7.72
C CYS A 92 0.60 8.52 -9.24
N ILE A 93 1.74 8.30 -9.91
CA ILE A 93 1.84 8.48 -11.35
C ILE A 93 0.89 7.51 -12.06
N ASP A 94 1.09 6.21 -11.86
CA ASP A 94 0.25 5.20 -12.47
C ASP A 94 -0.57 4.41 -11.45
N ASN A 95 -1.58 3.75 -11.97
CA ASN A 95 -2.27 2.63 -11.35
C ASN A 95 -1.70 1.30 -11.89
N GLU A 96 -0.93 0.55 -11.08
CA GLU A 96 -0.53 -0.83 -11.41
C GLU A 96 0.20 -0.96 -12.76
N ALA A 97 1.25 -0.15 -12.96
CA ALA A 97 1.94 -0.08 -14.25
C ALA A 97 3.17 -0.99 -14.36
N ARG A 98 3.41 -1.44 -15.60
CA ARG A 98 4.71 -1.93 -16.09
C ARG A 98 5.32 -0.96 -17.09
N ALA A 99 5.18 0.34 -16.83
CA ALA A 99 5.84 1.36 -17.63
C ALA A 99 7.37 1.25 -17.46
N SER A 100 8.11 1.84 -18.39
CA SER A 100 9.57 1.93 -18.25
C SER A 100 9.96 2.92 -17.16
N PRO A 101 11.12 2.77 -16.50
CA PRO A 101 11.62 3.77 -15.55
C PRO A 101 11.63 5.20 -16.12
N GLU A 102 11.93 5.35 -17.41
CA GLU A 102 11.94 6.61 -18.14
C GLU A 102 10.58 7.34 -18.08
N TRP A 103 9.47 6.59 -18.17
CA TRP A 103 8.12 7.13 -18.04
C TRP A 103 7.88 7.74 -16.66
N SER A 104 8.06 6.94 -15.61
CA SER A 104 7.81 7.39 -14.22
C SER A 104 8.76 8.51 -13.82
N LEU A 105 10.02 8.46 -14.25
CA LEU A 105 11.00 9.51 -13.98
C LEU A 105 10.69 10.81 -14.72
N HIS A 106 10.17 10.75 -15.95
CA HIS A 106 9.71 11.93 -16.66
C HIS A 106 8.56 12.61 -15.90
N TRP A 107 7.51 11.87 -15.57
CA TRP A 107 6.35 12.42 -14.85
C TRP A 107 6.72 12.94 -13.48
N ALA A 108 7.57 12.22 -12.74
CA ALA A 108 8.02 12.69 -11.44
C ALA A 108 8.75 14.03 -11.54
N ARG A 109 9.64 14.21 -12.52
CA ARG A 109 10.32 15.49 -12.73
C ARG A 109 9.34 16.58 -13.14
N PHE A 110 8.49 16.32 -14.13
CA PHE A 110 7.50 17.28 -14.61
C PHE A 110 6.59 17.78 -13.47
N MET A 111 5.99 16.85 -12.70
CA MET A 111 5.10 17.22 -11.60
C MET A 111 5.83 17.97 -10.48
N ARG A 112 7.09 17.61 -10.19
CA ARG A 112 7.92 18.32 -9.20
C ARG A 112 8.22 19.75 -9.64
N GLU A 113 8.52 19.97 -10.91
CA GLU A 113 8.74 21.31 -11.47
C GLU A 113 7.47 22.16 -11.36
N ARG A 114 6.31 21.62 -11.76
CA ARG A 114 5.02 22.31 -11.62
C ARG A 114 4.68 22.65 -10.17
N ALA A 115 4.91 21.72 -9.24
CA ALA A 115 4.68 21.97 -7.82
C ALA A 115 5.63 23.04 -7.26
N LYS A 116 6.90 23.04 -7.69
CA LYS A 116 7.87 24.06 -7.32
C LYS A 116 7.47 25.44 -7.82
N GLU A 117 6.98 25.56 -9.06
CA GLU A 117 6.44 26.81 -9.62
C GLU A 117 5.25 27.33 -8.81
N ALA A 118 4.39 26.42 -8.33
CA ALA A 118 3.27 26.74 -7.45
C ALA A 118 3.67 26.99 -5.97
N GLY A 119 4.95 26.78 -5.60
CA GLY A 119 5.41 26.92 -4.22
C GLY A 119 4.88 25.85 -3.26
N VAL A 120 4.48 24.68 -3.77
CA VAL A 120 3.90 23.57 -3.00
C VAL A 120 4.86 22.39 -2.94
N GLU A 121 4.97 21.75 -1.78
CA GLU A 121 5.69 20.49 -1.64
C GLU A 121 4.82 19.31 -2.09
N LEU A 122 5.13 18.75 -3.25
CA LEU A 122 4.40 17.62 -3.82
C LEU A 122 4.63 16.33 -3.02
N GLN A 123 3.56 15.60 -2.70
CA GLN A 123 3.66 14.23 -2.19
C GLN A 123 3.42 13.24 -3.34
N LEU A 124 4.45 12.49 -3.73
CA LEU A 124 4.44 11.70 -4.97
C LEU A 124 5.01 10.29 -4.77
N ALA A 125 4.35 9.31 -5.40
CA ALA A 125 4.82 7.94 -5.55
C ALA A 125 4.52 7.38 -6.97
N GLU A 126 4.85 6.11 -7.14
CA GLU A 126 4.53 5.30 -8.31
C GLU A 126 3.99 3.94 -7.83
N MET A 127 3.02 3.36 -8.55
CA MET A 127 2.46 2.04 -8.25
C MET A 127 2.79 1.03 -9.35
N TRP A 128 3.83 0.23 -9.09
CA TRP A 128 4.28 -0.80 -10.01
C TRP A 128 3.42 -2.08 -9.93
N ASP A 129 3.10 -2.67 -11.09
CA ASP A 129 2.35 -3.92 -11.24
C ASP A 129 2.99 -5.15 -10.57
N PRO A 130 4.33 -5.36 -10.57
CA PRO A 130 4.90 -6.57 -9.98
C PRO A 130 4.54 -6.74 -8.50
N TRP A 131 3.86 -7.84 -8.17
CA TRP A 131 3.41 -8.14 -6.81
C TRP A 131 4.55 -8.41 -5.82
N ASP A 132 5.73 -8.77 -6.31
CA ASP A 132 6.92 -8.92 -5.48
C ASP A 132 7.61 -7.57 -5.32
N LEU A 133 7.60 -7.01 -4.09
CA LEU A 133 8.26 -5.74 -3.77
C LEU A 133 9.77 -5.75 -4.05
N ARG A 134 10.37 -6.93 -4.23
CA ARG A 134 11.80 -7.10 -4.58
C ARG A 134 12.07 -7.00 -6.07
N HIS A 135 11.03 -6.90 -6.90
CA HIS A 135 11.20 -6.73 -8.34
C HIS A 135 11.91 -5.40 -8.64
N GLU A 136 12.79 -5.38 -9.64
CA GLU A 136 13.67 -4.24 -9.93
C GLU A 136 12.93 -2.93 -10.21
N LEU A 137 11.74 -2.98 -10.81
CA LEU A 137 10.91 -1.79 -11.05
C LEU A 137 10.61 -0.99 -9.76
N HIS A 138 10.41 -1.67 -8.62
CA HIS A 138 10.17 -0.96 -7.35
C HIS A 138 11.36 -0.10 -6.92
N ARG A 139 12.58 -0.40 -7.40
CA ARG A 139 13.80 0.39 -7.14
C ARG A 139 13.68 1.81 -7.63
N VAL A 140 12.99 2.05 -8.73
CA VAL A 140 12.82 3.40 -9.30
C VAL A 140 12.23 4.36 -8.26
N THR A 141 11.28 3.90 -7.44
CA THR A 141 10.68 4.76 -6.41
C THR A 141 11.61 4.94 -5.20
N TYR A 142 12.24 3.87 -4.72
CA TYR A 142 13.05 3.96 -3.50
C TYR A 142 14.51 4.41 -3.71
N GLU A 143 15.06 4.36 -4.92
CA GLU A 143 16.40 4.88 -5.25
C GLU A 143 16.39 6.36 -5.65
N HIS A 144 15.20 6.94 -5.87
CA HIS A 144 15.00 8.36 -6.20
C HIS A 144 14.23 9.14 -5.11
N PRO A 145 14.74 9.23 -3.88
CA PRO A 145 14.11 9.97 -2.77
C PRO A 145 13.95 11.47 -3.01
N GLU A 146 14.67 12.05 -3.96
CA GLU A 146 14.50 13.42 -4.43
C GLU A 146 13.24 13.63 -5.29
N LEU A 147 12.69 12.55 -5.85
CA LEU A 147 11.49 12.57 -6.70
C LEU A 147 10.27 11.97 -5.99
N PHE A 148 10.44 10.93 -5.17
CA PHE A 148 9.34 10.21 -4.54
C PHE A 148 9.39 10.31 -3.01
N THR A 149 8.31 10.83 -2.42
CA THR A 149 8.22 11.08 -0.97
C THR A 149 7.63 9.90 -0.20
N PHE A 150 6.97 8.97 -0.88
CA PHE A 150 6.49 7.72 -0.30
C PHE A 150 6.56 6.58 -1.33
N VAL A 151 6.39 5.34 -0.87
CA VAL A 151 6.39 4.15 -1.74
C VAL A 151 5.03 3.47 -1.66
N GLU A 152 4.46 3.11 -2.81
CA GLU A 152 3.25 2.29 -2.87
C GLU A 152 3.59 0.80 -2.81
N ALA A 153 3.11 0.13 -1.76
CA ALA A 153 3.27 -1.31 -1.57
C ALA A 153 1.99 -2.09 -1.92
N SER A 154 0.97 -1.40 -2.46
CA SER A 154 -0.37 -1.93 -2.70
C SER A 154 -0.39 -3.26 -3.47
N GLN A 155 0.47 -3.43 -4.49
CA GLN A 155 0.50 -4.67 -5.29
C GLN A 155 1.02 -5.90 -4.53
N ASN A 156 1.74 -5.70 -3.42
CA ASN A 156 2.11 -6.81 -2.56
C ASN A 156 0.89 -7.52 -1.97
N ASN A 157 -0.28 -6.87 -1.90
CA ASN A 157 -1.50 -7.44 -1.35
C ASN A 157 -2.10 -8.57 -2.20
N TRP A 158 -1.51 -8.94 -3.34
CA TRP A 158 -1.78 -10.23 -3.99
C TRP A 158 -1.07 -11.41 -3.29
N SER A 159 -0.02 -11.16 -2.53
CA SER A 159 0.66 -12.15 -1.69
C SER A 159 -0.20 -12.59 -0.50
N SER A 160 0.15 -13.72 0.11
CA SER A 160 -0.54 -14.30 1.27
C SER A 160 0.45 -14.85 2.30
N GLY A 161 -0.08 -15.17 3.50
CA GLY A 161 0.69 -15.65 4.66
C GLY A 161 1.97 -14.84 4.97
N ARG A 162 2.94 -15.53 5.55
CA ARG A 162 4.25 -14.99 5.90
C ARG A 162 4.97 -14.23 4.77
N VAL A 163 4.84 -14.67 3.52
CA VAL A 163 5.48 -14.03 2.35
C VAL A 163 5.04 -12.57 2.16
N HIS A 164 3.75 -12.28 2.38
CA HIS A 164 3.22 -10.91 2.30
C HIS A 164 3.91 -10.00 3.32
N TYR A 165 4.04 -10.45 4.57
CA TYR A 165 4.65 -9.68 5.64
C TYR A 165 6.17 -9.52 5.43
N ASP A 166 6.87 -10.60 5.08
CA ASP A 166 8.33 -10.57 4.90
C ASP A 166 8.76 -9.62 3.78
N ARG A 167 7.97 -9.51 2.70
CA ARG A 167 8.21 -8.53 1.63
C ARG A 167 8.07 -7.09 2.11
N LEU A 168 7.10 -6.79 2.98
CA LEU A 168 6.95 -5.46 3.59
C LEU A 168 8.12 -5.13 4.53
N ILE A 169 8.54 -6.10 5.36
CA ILE A 169 9.71 -5.94 6.25
C ILE A 169 10.98 -5.74 5.43
N TRP A 170 11.14 -6.48 4.34
CA TRP A 170 12.27 -6.30 3.43
C TRP A 170 12.29 -4.88 2.85
N LEU A 171 11.15 -4.38 2.33
CA LEU A 171 11.06 -3.03 1.75
C LEU A 171 11.34 -1.97 2.82
N ARG A 172 10.78 -2.12 4.02
CA ARG A 172 11.07 -1.25 5.16
C ARG A 172 12.58 -1.16 5.42
N GLY A 173 13.26 -2.30 5.51
CA GLY A 173 14.71 -2.34 5.72
C GLY A 173 15.50 -1.70 4.57
N VAL A 174 15.03 -1.79 3.32
CA VAL A 174 15.63 -1.06 2.18
C VAL A 174 15.51 0.45 2.40
N LEU A 175 14.33 0.94 2.78
CA LEU A 175 14.07 2.36 3.02
C LEU A 175 14.88 2.90 4.19
N GLU A 176 14.99 2.15 5.29
CA GLU A 176 15.83 2.51 6.44
C GLU A 176 17.31 2.60 6.05
N ARG A 177 17.84 1.59 5.33
CA ARG A 177 19.24 1.58 4.87
C ARG A 177 19.56 2.68 3.85
N SER A 178 18.56 3.23 3.16
CA SER A 178 18.75 4.34 2.24
C SER A 178 19.15 5.66 2.95
N GLY A 179 19.03 5.72 4.28
CA GLY A 179 19.27 6.95 5.07
C GLY A 179 18.17 8.01 4.88
N ARG A 180 17.14 7.72 4.08
CA ARG A 180 15.99 8.59 3.80
C ARG A 180 14.71 7.75 3.96
N PRO A 181 14.36 7.36 5.21
CA PRO A 181 13.17 6.56 5.47
C PRO A 181 11.94 7.31 4.98
N ARG A 182 11.02 6.58 4.34
CA ARG A 182 9.81 7.13 3.72
C ARG A 182 8.60 6.25 4.04
N PRO A 183 7.39 6.84 4.08
CA PRO A 183 6.16 6.08 4.28
C PRO A 183 5.96 4.98 3.23
N MET A 184 5.47 3.82 3.66
CA MET A 184 4.94 2.78 2.77
C MET A 184 3.41 2.83 2.79
N ASN A 185 2.79 3.09 1.65
CA ASN A 185 1.34 3.18 1.49
C ASN A 185 0.74 1.85 0.99
N ASN A 186 -0.51 1.59 1.36
CA ASN A 186 -1.30 0.44 0.90
C ASN A 186 -2.76 0.87 0.64
N VAL A 187 -3.00 1.44 -0.53
CA VAL A 187 -4.34 1.89 -0.95
C VAL A 187 -5.23 0.80 -1.54
N LYS A 188 -4.67 -0.41 -1.81
CA LYS A 188 -5.40 -1.56 -2.36
C LYS A 188 -5.12 -2.87 -1.62
N ILE A 189 -5.81 -3.08 -0.51
CA ILE A 189 -5.87 -4.40 0.12
C ILE A 189 -6.97 -5.21 -0.55
N TYR A 190 -6.58 -6.15 -1.40
CA TYR A 190 -7.48 -7.17 -1.96
C TYR A 190 -7.73 -8.27 -0.93
N GLY A 191 -8.83 -8.99 -1.05
CA GLY A 191 -9.00 -10.30 -0.37
C GLY A 191 -9.44 -11.41 -1.30
N ALA A 192 -9.42 -11.17 -2.61
CA ALA A 192 -9.45 -12.26 -3.56
C ALA A 192 -8.12 -13.05 -3.47
N PRO A 193 -8.15 -14.38 -3.62
CA PRO A 193 -6.93 -15.18 -3.70
C PRO A 193 -6.26 -15.02 -5.08
N ARG A 194 -7.01 -14.63 -6.12
CA ARG A 194 -6.53 -14.37 -7.48
C ARG A 194 -7.28 -13.21 -8.14
N PRO A 195 -6.71 -12.58 -9.19
CA PRO A 195 -7.41 -11.57 -9.96
C PRO A 195 -8.76 -12.08 -10.50
N ARG A 196 -9.78 -11.21 -10.49
CA ARG A 196 -11.16 -11.46 -10.96
C ARG A 196 -11.98 -12.46 -10.13
N GLU A 197 -11.44 -12.97 -9.02
CA GLU A 197 -12.21 -13.77 -8.06
C GLU A 197 -12.87 -12.88 -6.98
N PRO A 198 -13.99 -13.32 -6.36
CA PRO A 198 -14.61 -12.58 -5.26
C PRO A 198 -13.70 -12.56 -4.02
N ALA A 199 -13.87 -11.51 -3.21
CA ALA A 199 -13.15 -11.35 -1.96
C ALA A 199 -13.51 -12.45 -0.95
N ILE A 200 -12.48 -13.04 -0.32
CA ILE A 200 -12.58 -13.78 0.93
C ILE A 200 -12.32 -12.78 2.06
N PRO A 201 -13.32 -12.47 2.90
CA PRO A 201 -13.17 -11.43 3.92
C PRO A 201 -12.01 -11.65 4.90
N ALA A 202 -11.77 -12.90 5.32
CA ALA A 202 -10.66 -13.24 6.20
C ALA A 202 -9.29 -12.84 5.61
N LEU A 203 -9.07 -13.06 4.30
CA LEU A 203 -7.82 -12.66 3.64
C LEU A 203 -7.62 -11.14 3.63
N ASN A 204 -8.69 -10.36 3.45
CA ASN A 204 -8.64 -8.90 3.54
C ASN A 204 -8.22 -8.45 4.95
N VAL A 205 -8.85 -9.00 6.00
CA VAL A 205 -8.56 -8.65 7.39
C VAL A 205 -7.11 -9.00 7.73
N ASP A 206 -6.64 -10.17 7.30
CA ASP A 206 -5.26 -10.59 7.57
C ASP A 206 -4.23 -9.69 6.88
N ARG A 207 -4.48 -9.29 5.64
CA ARG A 207 -3.60 -8.37 4.90
C ARG A 207 -3.59 -6.98 5.54
N PHE A 208 -4.75 -6.49 5.98
CA PHE A 208 -4.89 -5.21 6.67
C PHE A 208 -4.05 -5.14 7.94
N TRP A 209 -4.16 -6.14 8.82
CA TRP A 209 -3.36 -6.15 10.05
C TRP A 209 -1.88 -6.38 9.79
N ARG A 210 -1.51 -7.21 8.80
CA ARG A 210 -0.09 -7.35 8.41
C ARG A 210 0.51 -6.05 7.90
N CYS A 211 -0.22 -5.24 7.12
CA CYS A 211 0.23 -3.91 6.72
C CYS A 211 0.52 -3.03 7.94
N ILE A 212 -0.39 -2.98 8.91
CA ILE A 212 -0.21 -2.23 10.16
C ILE A 212 1.02 -2.74 10.93
N PHE A 213 1.12 -4.06 11.13
CA PHE A 213 2.20 -4.70 11.89
C PHE A 213 3.56 -4.73 11.18
N ALA A 214 3.59 -4.44 9.88
CA ALA A 214 4.82 -4.21 9.13
C ALA A 214 5.23 -2.73 9.12
N GLY A 215 4.45 -1.85 9.78
CA GLY A 215 4.73 -0.42 9.88
C GLY A 215 4.38 0.37 8.63
N CYS A 216 3.38 -0.07 7.85
CA CYS A 216 2.85 0.73 6.75
C CYS A 216 2.15 1.98 7.28
N ALA A 217 2.30 3.10 6.58
CA ALA A 217 1.72 4.39 6.98
C ALA A 217 0.20 4.46 6.76
N ASN A 218 -0.34 3.61 5.90
CA ASN A 218 -1.78 3.41 5.76
C ASN A 218 -2.12 1.96 5.39
N ALA A 219 -3.41 1.63 5.53
CA ALA A 219 -4.01 0.40 5.08
C ALA A 219 -5.46 0.67 4.65
N ARG A 220 -5.79 0.46 3.37
CA ARG A 220 -7.13 0.65 2.81
C ARG A 220 -7.65 -0.60 2.12
N PHE A 221 -8.86 -1.02 2.49
CA PHE A 221 -9.57 -2.08 1.78
C PHE A 221 -9.93 -1.67 0.35
N HIS A 222 -9.61 -2.52 -0.61
CA HIS A 222 -10.03 -2.34 -2.00
C HIS A 222 -11.54 -2.52 -2.13
N ARG A 223 -12.14 -1.93 -3.17
CA ARG A 223 -13.59 -2.03 -3.44
C ARG A 223 -14.03 -3.46 -3.83
N PRO A 224 -15.31 -3.80 -3.72
CA PRO A 224 -15.87 -5.00 -4.34
C PRO A 224 -15.67 -5.03 -5.86
N PRO A 225 -15.60 -6.22 -6.50
CA PRO A 225 -15.81 -7.55 -5.90
C PRO A 225 -14.54 -8.18 -5.29
N THR A 226 -13.34 -7.66 -5.56
CA THR A 226 -12.06 -8.28 -5.17
C THR A 226 -11.58 -7.84 -3.78
N GLY A 227 -12.17 -6.79 -3.21
CA GLY A 227 -12.00 -6.37 -1.81
C GLY A 227 -13.34 -6.21 -1.08
N ILE A 228 -13.28 -5.82 0.20
CA ILE A 228 -14.46 -5.63 1.07
C ILE A 228 -14.69 -4.17 1.45
N GLY A 229 -14.16 -3.21 0.68
CA GLY A 229 -14.22 -1.79 0.98
C GLY A 229 -15.64 -1.29 1.26
N LEU A 230 -15.78 -0.50 2.32
CA LEU A 230 -17.04 0.07 2.83
C LEU A 230 -18.07 -0.93 3.36
N SER A 231 -17.82 -2.25 3.32
CA SER A 231 -18.68 -3.25 3.96
C SER A 231 -18.75 -3.06 5.48
N PRO A 232 -19.81 -3.54 6.17
CA PRO A 232 -19.90 -3.49 7.64
C PRO A 232 -18.67 -4.08 8.34
N LEU A 233 -18.13 -5.19 7.83
CA LEU A 233 -16.92 -5.82 8.37
C LEU A 233 -15.69 -4.90 8.24
N SER A 234 -15.44 -4.33 7.05
CA SER A 234 -14.31 -3.40 6.86
C SER A 234 -14.37 -2.20 7.80
N GLN A 235 -15.57 -1.66 8.04
CA GLN A 235 -15.78 -0.56 8.97
C GLN A 235 -15.55 -0.97 10.42
N ALA A 236 -15.97 -2.19 10.81
CA ALA A 236 -15.70 -2.75 12.14
C ALA A 236 -14.19 -2.90 12.39
N VAL A 237 -13.46 -3.48 11.43
CA VAL A 237 -12.01 -3.65 11.51
C VAL A 237 -11.27 -2.31 11.55
N ILE A 238 -11.71 -1.30 10.80
CA ILE A 238 -11.14 0.06 10.89
C ILE A 238 -11.39 0.67 12.28
N ARG A 239 -12.58 0.50 12.86
CA ARG A 239 -12.84 0.96 14.24
C ARG A 239 -11.94 0.24 15.25
N ALA A 240 -11.78 -1.09 15.11
CA ALA A 240 -10.87 -1.88 15.93
C ALA A 240 -9.42 -1.37 15.84
N ALA A 241 -8.94 -1.05 14.64
CA ALA A 241 -7.61 -0.47 14.41
C ALA A 241 -7.45 0.89 15.10
N ARG A 242 -8.48 1.74 15.07
CA ARG A 242 -8.46 3.03 15.78
C ARG A 242 -8.45 2.85 17.30
N THR A 243 -9.26 1.95 17.84
CA THR A 243 -9.21 1.61 19.27
C THR A 243 -7.82 1.12 19.63
N PHE A 244 -7.26 0.17 18.87
CA PHE A 244 -5.96 -0.41 19.13
C PHE A 244 -4.84 0.64 19.11
N ALA A 245 -4.77 1.47 18.05
CA ALA A 245 -3.79 2.54 17.92
C ALA A 245 -3.95 3.67 18.96
N SER A 246 -5.13 3.82 19.57
CA SER A 246 -5.32 4.76 20.69
C SER A 246 -4.83 4.22 22.04
N SER A 247 -4.61 2.91 22.14
CA SER A 247 -4.17 2.22 23.37
C SER A 247 -2.70 1.79 23.32
N PHE A 248 -1.99 2.09 22.23
CA PHE A 248 -0.61 1.71 21.97
C PHE A 248 0.04 2.77 21.08
N ASP A 249 1.22 3.27 21.47
CA ASP A 249 1.97 4.22 20.64
C ASP A 249 2.59 3.51 19.44
N ILE A 250 1.80 3.38 18.39
CA ILE A 250 2.21 2.75 17.13
C ILE A 250 3.28 3.57 16.40
N PHE A 251 3.37 4.88 16.64
CA PHE A 251 4.26 5.78 15.89
C PHE A 251 5.70 5.71 16.41
N SER A 252 5.89 5.45 17.70
CA SER A 252 7.21 5.22 18.30
C SER A 252 7.60 3.75 18.40
N SER A 253 6.81 2.85 17.78
CA SER A 253 7.03 1.40 17.81
C SER A 253 7.51 0.89 16.46
N GLU A 254 8.21 -0.24 16.48
CA GLU A 254 8.78 -0.86 15.28
C GLU A 254 8.32 -2.31 15.11
N PRO A 255 8.28 -2.84 13.88
CA PRO A 255 8.12 -4.27 13.65
C PRO A 255 9.25 -5.07 14.28
N ARG A 256 8.92 -5.99 15.21
CA ARG A 256 9.89 -6.76 15.99
C ARG A 256 9.63 -8.27 15.92
N PRO A 257 9.75 -8.88 14.73
CA PRO A 257 9.54 -10.32 14.57
C PRO A 257 10.54 -11.17 15.38
N ASP A 258 11.69 -10.61 15.74
CA ASP A 258 12.72 -11.22 16.58
C ASP A 258 12.27 -11.47 18.04
N LEU A 259 11.27 -10.72 18.51
CA LEU A 259 10.77 -10.82 19.88
C LEU A 259 9.70 -11.90 20.06
N VAL A 260 9.24 -12.52 18.96
CA VAL A 260 8.12 -13.45 18.99
C VAL A 260 8.54 -14.83 18.55
N GLU A 261 8.24 -15.82 19.39
CA GLU A 261 8.34 -17.22 19.05
C GLU A 261 6.97 -17.90 19.15
N SER A 262 6.51 -18.47 18.04
CA SER A 262 5.18 -19.08 17.95
C SER A 262 5.20 -20.23 16.96
N PRO A 263 4.48 -21.34 17.23
CA PRO A 263 4.26 -22.41 16.26
C PRO A 263 3.32 -22.00 15.10
N ARG A 264 2.60 -20.88 15.26
CA ARG A 264 1.69 -20.30 14.26
C ARG A 264 2.16 -18.90 13.86
N GLU A 265 1.62 -18.36 12.78
CA GLU A 265 1.88 -16.96 12.42
C GLU A 265 1.53 -16.04 13.59
N ALA A 266 2.45 -15.14 13.92
CA ALA A 266 2.31 -14.11 14.93
C ALA A 266 3.21 -12.94 14.52
N TYR A 267 2.70 -11.73 14.69
CA TYR A 267 3.37 -10.51 14.25
C TYR A 267 3.46 -9.53 15.42
N CYS A 268 4.57 -8.79 15.51
CA CYS A 268 4.82 -7.91 16.65
C CYS A 268 5.19 -6.50 16.21
N LEU A 269 4.57 -5.52 16.84
CA LEU A 269 5.06 -4.16 16.95
C LEU A 269 5.50 -3.94 18.39
N ALA A 270 6.65 -3.33 18.61
CA ALA A 270 7.10 -3.07 19.97
C ALA A 270 7.90 -1.78 20.10
N LYS A 271 7.77 -1.18 21.28
CA LYS A 271 8.73 -0.28 21.88
C LYS A 271 9.31 -1.02 23.09
N PRO A 272 10.48 -1.67 22.95
CA PRO A 272 11.03 -2.52 24.00
C PRO A 272 11.12 -1.80 25.35
N GLY A 273 10.75 -2.49 26.42
CA GLY A 273 10.67 -1.94 27.78
C GLY A 273 9.40 -1.18 28.08
N GLU A 274 8.60 -0.80 27.07
CA GLU A 274 7.45 0.10 27.25
C GLU A 274 6.12 -0.49 26.77
N ALA A 275 6.06 -1.11 25.60
CA ALA A 275 4.82 -1.67 25.09
C ALA A 275 5.07 -2.69 23.97
N TYR A 276 4.23 -3.73 23.94
CA TYR A 276 4.27 -4.75 22.91
C TYR A 276 2.86 -5.01 22.38
N ALA A 277 2.71 -4.94 21.07
CA ALA A 277 1.52 -5.28 20.34
C ALA A 277 1.75 -6.58 19.58
N LEU A 278 0.76 -7.46 19.61
CA LEU A 278 0.78 -8.74 18.89
C LEU A 278 -0.47 -8.90 18.05
N TYR A 279 -0.29 -9.42 16.85
CA TYR A 279 -1.36 -9.86 15.97
C TYR A 279 -1.23 -11.37 15.74
N LEU A 280 -2.29 -12.09 16.07
CA LEU A 280 -2.41 -13.55 16.05
C LEU A 280 -3.53 -13.93 15.06
N PRO A 281 -3.24 -14.14 13.76
CA PRO A 281 -4.24 -14.43 12.73
C PRO A 281 -5.13 -15.64 13.07
N SER A 282 -4.53 -16.64 13.73
CA SER A 282 -5.18 -17.92 14.07
C SER A 282 -5.04 -18.24 15.55
N GLY A 283 -5.03 -17.23 16.41
CA GLY A 283 -4.92 -17.37 17.86
C GLY A 283 -3.72 -18.21 18.32
N GLY A 284 -3.94 -19.12 19.27
CA GLY A 284 -2.92 -20.04 19.77
C GLY A 284 -2.05 -19.48 20.90
N ARG A 285 -0.87 -20.09 21.10
CA ARG A 285 0.10 -19.70 22.13
C ARG A 285 1.29 -19.00 21.49
N VAL A 286 1.78 -17.95 22.15
CA VAL A 286 2.95 -17.19 21.72
C VAL A 286 3.87 -16.93 22.92
N ARG A 287 5.17 -17.06 22.71
CA ARG A 287 6.20 -16.56 23.62
C ARG A 287 6.67 -15.20 23.11
N LEU A 288 6.56 -14.19 23.98
CA LEU A 288 7.07 -12.85 23.73
C LEU A 288 8.29 -12.63 24.64
N LYS A 289 9.43 -12.29 24.03
CA LYS A 289 10.62 -11.81 24.73
C LYS A 289 10.41 -10.35 25.09
N ALA A 290 9.81 -10.11 26.24
CA ALA A 290 9.56 -8.76 26.72
C ALA A 290 10.78 -8.32 27.54
N ASP A 291 11.45 -7.27 27.07
CA ASP A 291 12.55 -6.58 27.76
C ASP A 291 12.03 -5.78 28.96
N CYS A 292 11.28 -6.45 29.85
CA CYS A 292 10.71 -5.87 31.05
C CYS A 292 10.62 -6.92 32.17
N ARG A 293 10.84 -6.46 33.40
CA ARG A 293 10.70 -7.25 34.64
C ARG A 293 9.59 -6.68 35.50
N GLY A 294 8.87 -7.53 36.22
CA GLY A 294 7.83 -7.11 37.15
C GLY A 294 6.43 -7.53 36.70
N SER A 295 5.45 -6.65 36.85
CA SER A 295 4.07 -6.96 36.44
C SER A 295 3.77 -6.35 35.08
N VAL A 296 3.16 -7.12 34.19
CA VAL A 296 2.62 -6.63 32.92
C VAL A 296 1.10 -6.81 32.90
N GLU A 297 0.42 -5.91 32.22
CA GLU A 297 -0.98 -6.00 31.87
C GLU A 297 -1.12 -6.51 30.44
N CYS A 298 -1.91 -7.57 30.27
CA CYS A 298 -2.21 -8.19 28.99
C CYS A 298 -3.67 -7.90 28.63
N LEU A 299 -3.90 -7.26 27.49
CA LEU A 299 -5.22 -6.92 26.97
C LEU A 299 -5.45 -7.64 25.64
N CYS A 300 -6.61 -8.25 25.43
CA CYS A 300 -6.96 -8.90 24.15
C CYS A 300 -8.17 -8.24 23.48
N LEU A 301 -8.10 -8.06 22.16
CA LEU A 301 -9.16 -7.51 21.33
C LEU A 301 -9.37 -8.43 20.12
N ASN A 302 -10.62 -8.81 19.83
CA ASN A 302 -10.96 -9.47 18.57
C ASN A 302 -11.14 -8.38 17.50
N PRO A 303 -10.45 -8.44 16.35
CA PRO A 303 -10.53 -7.41 15.31
C PRO A 303 -11.91 -7.17 14.68
N GLU A 304 -12.84 -8.11 14.82
CA GLU A 304 -14.23 -7.91 14.40
C GLU A 304 -15.04 -7.13 15.46
N GLY A 305 -14.57 -7.11 16.70
CA GLY A 305 -15.05 -6.25 17.79
C GLY A 305 -14.27 -4.94 17.88
N SER A 306 -14.74 -4.00 18.70
CA SER A 306 -14.11 -2.68 18.87
C SER A 306 -13.65 -2.37 20.30
N SER A 307 -13.69 -3.38 21.19
CA SER A 307 -13.32 -3.26 22.60
C SER A 307 -12.44 -4.42 23.04
N PHE A 308 -11.60 -4.16 24.05
CA PHE A 308 -10.85 -5.21 24.73
C PHE A 308 -11.79 -6.07 25.56
N THR A 309 -11.69 -7.39 25.40
CA THR A 309 -12.62 -8.36 26.02
C THR A 309 -11.94 -9.25 27.06
N ALA A 310 -10.61 -9.28 27.11
CA ALA A 310 -9.86 -9.94 28.18
C ALA A 310 -8.77 -9.01 28.72
N ARG A 311 -8.60 -9.03 30.04
CA ARG A 311 -7.59 -8.28 30.79
C ARG A 311 -7.01 -9.17 31.87
N GLU A 312 -5.70 -9.33 31.88
CA GLU A 312 -4.99 -10.14 32.87
C GLU A 312 -3.70 -9.44 33.30
N VAL A 313 -3.32 -9.59 34.57
CA VAL A 313 -2.02 -9.11 35.07
C VAL A 313 -1.15 -10.32 35.32
N ARG A 314 0.07 -10.29 34.78
CA ARG A 314 1.04 -11.38 34.88
C ARG A 314 2.36 -10.87 35.42
N ARG A 315 3.05 -11.70 36.20
CA ARG A 315 4.44 -11.43 36.59
C ARG A 315 5.38 -11.97 35.53
N VAL A 316 6.40 -11.20 35.19
CA VAL A 316 7.33 -11.43 34.08
C VAL A 316 8.74 -11.22 34.59
N GLU A 317 9.64 -12.13 34.22
CA GLU A 317 11.06 -12.01 34.47
C GLU A 317 11.83 -11.74 33.17
N GLU A 318 11.57 -12.53 32.13
CA GLU A 318 12.22 -12.38 30.81
C GLU A 318 11.27 -12.60 29.64
N GLU A 319 10.25 -13.45 29.82
CA GLU A 319 9.31 -13.80 28.76
C GLU A 319 7.86 -13.76 29.23
N VAL A 320 6.97 -13.39 28.32
CA VAL A 320 5.52 -13.43 28.51
C VAL A 320 4.95 -14.55 27.65
N GLN A 321 4.40 -15.57 28.30
CA GLN A 321 3.59 -16.56 27.61
C GLN A 321 2.15 -16.07 27.51
N LEU A 322 1.67 -15.88 26.28
CA LEU A 322 0.30 -15.49 26.01
C LEU A 322 -0.45 -16.64 25.34
N ARG A 323 -1.74 -16.73 25.65
CA ARG A 323 -2.67 -17.64 24.99
C ARG A 323 -3.86 -16.82 24.52
N ALA A 324 -4.13 -16.85 23.22
CA ALA A 324 -5.33 -16.25 22.66
C ALA A 324 -6.59 -16.89 23.29
N PRO A 325 -7.66 -16.12 23.54
CA PRO A 325 -8.90 -16.65 24.12
C PRO A 325 -9.57 -17.76 23.29
N SER A 326 -9.31 -17.81 21.99
CA SER A 326 -9.79 -18.85 21.09
C SER A 326 -8.84 -19.02 19.89
N GLU A 327 -9.20 -19.91 18.97
CA GLU A 327 -8.49 -20.14 17.70
C GLU A 327 -8.82 -19.08 16.62
N ALA A 328 -9.68 -18.10 16.95
CA ALA A 328 -10.01 -16.98 16.06
C ALA A 328 -8.85 -15.97 15.98
N THR A 329 -9.03 -14.94 15.14
CA THR A 329 -8.09 -13.81 15.06
C THR A 329 -8.11 -12.98 16.35
N TRP A 330 -6.93 -12.64 16.87
CA TRP A 330 -6.79 -11.81 18.06
C TRP A 330 -5.66 -10.80 17.94
N LEU A 331 -5.86 -9.64 18.55
CA LEU A 331 -4.83 -8.69 18.89
C LEU A 331 -4.57 -8.77 20.39
N ALA A 332 -3.31 -8.64 20.78
CA ALA A 332 -2.93 -8.52 22.18
C ALA A 332 -2.03 -7.29 22.40
N LEU A 333 -2.23 -6.61 23.53
CA LEU A 333 -1.31 -5.61 24.06
C LEU A 333 -0.70 -6.12 25.35
N VAL A 334 0.60 -5.94 25.50
CA VAL A 334 1.34 -6.20 26.73
C VAL A 334 1.98 -4.89 27.17
N LEU A 335 1.57 -4.39 28.33
CA LEU A 335 1.98 -3.11 28.89
C LEU A 335 2.63 -3.35 30.25
N PRO A 336 3.92 -3.05 30.44
CA PRO A 336 4.53 -3.02 31.77
C PRO A 336 3.76 -2.09 32.70
N ARG A 337 3.56 -2.53 33.95
CA ARG A 337 2.98 -1.71 35.00
C ARG A 337 4.12 -1.06 35.79
N ALA A 338 4.02 0.24 36.01
CA ALA A 338 4.94 1.00 36.86
C ALA A 338 4.94 0.49 38.31
#